data_AF-A0A7S2HSJ6-F1
#
_entry.id   AF-A0A7S2HSJ6-F1
#
_cell.length_a   1.000
_cell.length_b   1.000
_cell.length_c   1.000
_cell.angle_alpha   90.00
_cell.angle_beta   90.00
_cell.angle_gamma   90.00
#
_symmetry.space_group_name_H-M   'P 1'
#
loop_
_entity.id
_entity.type
_entity.pdbx_description
1 polymer ?
#
loop_
_entity_poly.entity_id
_entity_poly.type
_entity_poly.pdbx_seq_one_letter_code
_entity_poly.pdbx_strand_id
1 'polypeptide(L)'
;STRLKAGPELLAASAESRAMVIRPSDHEEIQKLAGQVMEHKRRSFTLPVVMKNQYLIWAHMQRRHSLMTPNLRNDLDELLKHSMKITQAMIEIACMREWFATAQAMLDFRRCLVQALDVRSSQLLQIPHVTEACIPGCYAGRVANLSEFIEAGADQRKTMLKLEPDKIADVEAFCQHVGEIELKANLEVEDESETVVGDVATVTVQLLRKHLGENEAIGPAHAPFFPEPKFEEWWFFLVAPSDKEKDKDK
;
A
#
# COMPACT_ATOMS: atom_id res chain seq x y z
N SER A 1 -8.94 9.08 1.25
CA SER A 1 -9.69 9.31 -0.01
C SER A 1 -10.98 8.50 -0.03
N THR A 2 -12.11 9.05 -0.52
CA THR A 2 -13.37 8.29 -0.70
C THR A 2 -13.23 7.17 -1.76
N ARG A 3 -12.33 7.36 -2.73
CA ARG A 3 -12.07 6.40 -3.81
C ARG A 3 -11.37 5.14 -3.32
N LEU A 4 -10.37 5.29 -2.44
CA LEU A 4 -9.65 4.17 -1.80
C LEU A 4 -10.63 3.25 -1.05
N LYS A 5 -11.59 3.84 -0.33
CA LYS A 5 -12.62 3.10 0.42
C LYS A 5 -13.55 2.27 -0.46
N ALA A 6 -13.61 2.54 -1.77
CA ALA A 6 -14.38 1.74 -2.72
C ALA A 6 -13.61 0.51 -3.24
N GLY A 7 -12.27 0.49 -3.13
CA GLY A 7 -11.42 -0.59 -3.61
C GLY A 7 -11.85 -1.99 -3.15
N PRO A 8 -12.10 -2.22 -1.84
CA PRO A 8 -12.53 -3.53 -1.35
C PRO A 8 -13.80 -4.05 -2.01
N GLU A 9 -14.79 -3.18 -2.24
CA GLU A 9 -16.04 -3.54 -2.91
C GLU A 9 -15.81 -3.87 -4.39
N LEU A 10 -15.00 -3.07 -5.09
CA LEU A 10 -14.70 -3.28 -6.50
C LEU A 10 -13.91 -4.58 -6.73
N LEU A 11 -12.93 -4.87 -5.87
CA LEU A 11 -12.18 -6.14 -5.91
C LEU A 11 -13.10 -7.33 -5.60
N ALA A 12 -13.94 -7.21 -4.57
CA ALA A 12 -14.91 -8.24 -4.19
C ALA A 12 -15.93 -8.53 -5.30
N ALA A 13 -16.27 -7.53 -6.11
CA ALA A 13 -17.25 -7.63 -7.20
C ALA A 13 -16.66 -8.06 -8.56
N SER A 14 -15.33 -8.25 -8.67
CA SER A 14 -14.69 -8.73 -9.89
C SER A 14 -15.21 -10.11 -10.33
N ALA A 15 -14.96 -10.50 -11.58
CA ALA A 15 -15.41 -11.79 -12.10
C ALA A 15 -14.75 -12.95 -11.35
N GLU A 16 -13.44 -12.83 -11.11
CA GLU A 16 -12.60 -13.78 -10.38
C GLU A 16 -13.08 -13.94 -8.93
N SER A 17 -13.32 -12.84 -8.22
CA SER A 17 -13.83 -12.89 -6.84
C SER A 17 -15.23 -13.49 -6.75
N ARG A 18 -16.10 -13.23 -7.72
CA ARG A 18 -17.46 -13.78 -7.73
C ARG A 18 -17.51 -15.28 -8.05
N ALA A 19 -16.46 -15.84 -8.62
CA ALA A 19 -16.35 -17.28 -8.89
C ALA A 19 -16.06 -18.11 -7.63
N MET A 20 -15.76 -17.47 -6.49
CA MET A 20 -15.48 -18.18 -5.25
C MET A 20 -16.70 -18.90 -4.66
N VAL A 21 -16.43 -20.05 -4.04
CA VAL A 21 -17.45 -20.90 -3.42
C VAL A 21 -18.07 -20.22 -2.21
N ILE A 22 -19.38 -20.36 -2.03
CA ILE A 22 -20.08 -20.01 -0.78
C ILE A 22 -20.46 -21.30 -0.06
N ARG A 23 -19.94 -21.46 1.16
CA ARG A 23 -20.23 -22.62 2.01
C ARG A 23 -21.38 -22.28 2.97
N PRO A 24 -22.16 -23.27 3.42
CA PRO A 24 -23.20 -23.04 4.43
C PRO A 24 -22.66 -22.41 5.73
N SER A 25 -21.43 -22.77 6.15
CA SER A 25 -20.81 -22.23 7.37
C SER A 25 -20.33 -20.79 7.23
N ASP A 26 -20.13 -20.29 6.00
CA ASP A 26 -19.58 -18.96 5.75
C ASP A 26 -20.47 -17.87 6.39
N HIS A 27 -21.78 -18.08 6.50
CA HIS A 27 -22.69 -17.08 7.05
C HIS A 27 -22.36 -16.74 8.51
N GLU A 28 -22.26 -17.76 9.38
CA GLU A 28 -21.97 -17.57 10.80
C GLU A 28 -20.53 -17.09 11.02
N GLU A 29 -19.59 -17.60 10.24
CA GLU A 29 -18.17 -17.23 10.32
C GLU A 29 -17.96 -15.75 9.93
N ILE A 30 -18.60 -15.29 8.85
CA ILE A 30 -18.53 -13.90 8.42
C ILE A 30 -19.27 -12.96 9.37
N GLN A 31 -20.39 -13.38 9.98
CA GLN A 31 -21.06 -12.56 10.99
C GLN A 31 -20.15 -12.27 12.19
N LYS A 32 -19.41 -13.27 12.69
CA LYS A 32 -18.43 -13.08 13.77
C LYS A 32 -17.33 -12.11 13.37
N LEU A 33 -16.82 -12.24 12.15
CA LEU A 33 -15.79 -11.36 11.61
C LEU A 33 -16.30 -9.92 11.43
N ALA A 34 -17.50 -9.75 10.87
CA ALA A 34 -18.12 -8.45 10.63
C ALA A 34 -18.28 -7.63 11.91
N GLY A 35 -18.54 -8.27 13.06
CA GLY A 35 -18.61 -7.60 14.35
C GLY A 35 -17.28 -7.01 14.86
N GLN A 36 -16.15 -7.34 14.22
CA GLN A 36 -14.80 -6.94 14.64
C GLN A 36 -14.05 -6.14 13.57
N VAL A 37 -14.72 -5.82 12.45
CA VAL A 37 -14.16 -5.14 11.29
C VAL A 37 -14.84 -3.79 11.10
N MET A 38 -14.04 -2.74 10.92
CA MET A 38 -14.56 -1.41 10.59
C MET A 38 -14.94 -1.33 9.11
N GLU A 39 -16.20 -1.01 8.82
CA GLU A 39 -16.65 -0.74 7.45
C GLU A 39 -16.36 0.71 7.06
N HIS A 40 -15.55 0.92 6.02
CA HIS A 40 -15.19 2.28 5.60
C HIS A 40 -16.18 2.95 4.65
N LYS A 41 -17.03 2.15 4.02
CA LYS A 41 -18.01 2.56 2.99
C LYS A 41 -19.25 1.68 3.11
N ARG A 42 -20.43 2.30 3.01
CA ARG A 42 -21.70 1.58 2.90
C ARG A 42 -21.69 0.71 1.63
N ARG A 43 -22.10 -0.54 1.79
CA ARG A 43 -22.21 -1.52 0.69
C ARG A 43 -23.27 -1.09 -0.33
N SER A 44 -22.91 -1.21 -1.59
CA SER A 44 -23.76 -1.02 -2.77
C SER A 44 -24.27 -2.36 -3.28
N PHE A 45 -23.45 -3.42 -3.18
CA PHE A 45 -23.82 -4.77 -3.59
C PHE A 45 -24.29 -5.63 -2.41
N THR A 46 -25.33 -6.43 -2.63
CA THR A 46 -25.96 -7.31 -1.63
C THR A 46 -25.79 -8.80 -1.97
N LEU A 47 -25.05 -9.14 -3.03
CA LEU A 47 -24.81 -10.53 -3.40
C LEU A 47 -23.94 -11.21 -2.30
N PRO A 48 -24.34 -12.38 -1.76
CA PRO A 48 -23.64 -13.00 -0.63
C PRO A 48 -22.15 -13.21 -0.83
N VAL A 49 -21.71 -13.64 -2.02
CA VAL A 49 -20.27 -13.82 -2.33
C VAL A 49 -19.51 -12.50 -2.30
N VAL A 50 -20.07 -11.42 -2.83
CA VAL A 50 -19.42 -10.09 -2.79
C VAL A 50 -19.31 -9.60 -1.36
N MET A 51 -20.37 -9.77 -0.55
CA MET A 51 -20.35 -9.39 0.86
C MET A 51 -19.30 -10.16 1.65
N LYS A 52 -19.22 -11.49 1.48
CA LYS A 52 -18.19 -12.33 2.10
C LYS A 52 -16.80 -11.79 1.76
N ASN A 53 -16.53 -11.65 0.47
CA ASN A 53 -15.21 -11.27 -0.03
C ASN A 53 -14.79 -9.89 0.46
N GLN A 54 -15.73 -8.95 0.50
CA GLN A 54 -15.49 -7.60 0.99
C GLN A 54 -15.11 -7.59 2.48
N TYR A 55 -15.77 -8.41 3.32
CA TYR A 55 -15.37 -8.56 4.72
C TYR A 55 -14.00 -9.23 4.87
N LEU A 56 -13.67 -10.22 4.04
CA LEU A 56 -12.34 -10.84 4.04
C LEU A 56 -11.24 -9.80 3.72
N ILE A 57 -11.45 -8.96 2.70
CA ILE A 57 -10.52 -7.89 2.31
C ILE A 57 -10.35 -6.86 3.43
N TRP A 58 -11.44 -6.36 4.03
CA TRP A 58 -11.35 -5.42 5.14
C TRP A 58 -10.67 -6.02 6.36
N ALA A 59 -11.00 -7.26 6.70
CA ALA A 59 -10.37 -7.97 7.80
C ALA A 59 -8.86 -8.18 7.57
N HIS A 60 -8.44 -8.45 6.33
CA HIS A 60 -7.04 -8.53 5.97
C HIS A 60 -6.35 -7.17 6.17
N MET A 61 -6.89 -6.09 5.61
CA MET A 61 -6.36 -4.73 5.78
C MET A 61 -6.28 -4.30 7.25
N GLN A 62 -7.17 -4.81 8.11
CA GLN A 62 -7.20 -4.54 9.55
C GLN A 62 -6.49 -5.62 10.39
N ARG A 63 -5.71 -6.51 9.75
CA ARG A 63 -4.94 -7.58 10.39
C ARG A 63 -5.76 -8.47 11.34
N ARG A 64 -7.03 -8.71 11.01
CA ARG A 64 -7.91 -9.61 11.77
C ARG A 64 -7.64 -11.08 11.40
N HIS A 65 -6.37 -11.44 11.27
CA HIS A 65 -5.93 -12.75 10.76
C HIS A 65 -6.24 -13.92 11.72
N SER A 66 -6.34 -13.63 13.01
CA SER A 66 -6.70 -14.61 14.04
C SER A 66 -8.19 -14.97 14.08
N LEU A 67 -9.06 -14.15 13.47
CA LEU A 67 -10.52 -14.31 13.57
C LEU A 67 -11.16 -15.17 12.48
N MET A 68 -10.38 -15.64 11.50
CA MET A 68 -10.94 -16.46 10.42
C MET A 68 -10.57 -17.92 10.62
N THR A 69 -11.51 -18.78 10.21
CA THR A 69 -11.31 -20.21 10.07
C THR A 69 -10.29 -20.52 8.96
N PRO A 70 -9.74 -21.74 8.92
CA PRO A 70 -8.86 -22.16 7.83
C PRO A 70 -9.51 -22.00 6.44
N ASN A 71 -10.83 -22.23 6.32
CA ASN A 71 -11.56 -22.07 5.05
C ASN A 71 -11.57 -20.61 4.59
N LEU A 72 -11.89 -19.68 5.49
CA LEU A 72 -11.89 -18.24 5.18
C LEU A 72 -10.47 -17.71 4.92
N ARG A 73 -9.43 -18.32 5.50
CA ARG A 73 -8.03 -18.01 5.15
C ARG A 73 -7.67 -18.44 3.75
N ASN A 74 -8.04 -19.66 3.36
CA ASN A 74 -7.82 -20.12 1.99
C ASN A 74 -8.56 -19.22 0.99
N ASP A 75 -9.81 -18.83 1.28
CA ASP A 75 -10.57 -17.91 0.44
C ASP A 75 -9.91 -16.51 0.36
N LEU A 76 -9.38 -16.00 1.47
CA LEU A 76 -8.64 -14.73 1.49
C LEU A 76 -7.37 -14.81 0.64
N ASP A 77 -6.59 -15.88 0.76
CA ASP A 77 -5.35 -16.03 0.01
C ASP A 77 -5.64 -16.07 -1.50
N GLU A 78 -6.72 -16.71 -1.93
CA GLU A 78 -7.16 -16.72 -3.32
C GLU A 78 -7.57 -15.31 -3.81
N LEU A 79 -8.30 -14.54 -2.99
CA LEU A 79 -8.61 -13.14 -3.29
C LEU A 79 -7.34 -12.30 -3.46
N LEU A 80 -6.35 -12.47 -2.58
CA LEU A 80 -5.11 -11.71 -2.61
C LEU A 80 -4.25 -12.06 -3.83
N LYS A 81 -4.17 -13.32 -4.24
CA LYS A 81 -3.46 -13.73 -5.47
C LYS A 81 -4.02 -13.04 -6.71
N HIS A 82 -5.35 -12.99 -6.85
CA HIS A 82 -5.97 -12.29 -7.97
C HIS A 82 -5.91 -10.76 -7.86
N SER A 83 -5.79 -10.23 -6.64
CA SER A 83 -5.87 -8.80 -6.40
C SER A 83 -4.84 -7.97 -7.16
N MET A 84 -3.64 -8.49 -7.43
CA MET A 84 -2.59 -7.74 -8.12
C MET A 84 -2.93 -7.47 -9.59
N LYS A 85 -3.47 -8.46 -10.29
CA LYS A 85 -3.93 -8.28 -11.68
C LYS A 85 -5.14 -7.36 -11.77
N ILE A 86 -6.07 -7.52 -10.83
CA ILE A 86 -7.30 -6.73 -10.81
C ILE A 86 -6.98 -5.26 -10.48
N THR A 87 -6.16 -5.01 -9.46
CA THR A 87 -5.77 -3.64 -9.09
C THR A 87 -4.88 -2.99 -10.15
N GLN A 88 -4.02 -3.74 -10.84
CA GLN A 88 -3.31 -3.26 -12.05
C GLN A 88 -4.31 -2.72 -13.08
N ALA A 89 -5.31 -3.51 -13.46
CA ALA A 89 -6.33 -3.09 -14.41
C ALA A 89 -7.13 -1.86 -13.92
N MET A 90 -7.45 -1.79 -12.62
CA MET A 90 -8.10 -0.60 -12.03
C MET A 90 -7.24 0.67 -12.19
N ILE A 91 -5.92 0.56 -11.98
CA ILE A 91 -4.98 1.68 -12.12
C ILE A 91 -4.86 2.07 -13.59
N GLU A 92 -4.64 1.12 -14.50
CA GLU A 92 -4.51 1.37 -15.94
C GLU A 92 -5.76 2.03 -16.53
N ILE A 93 -6.96 1.56 -16.17
CA ILE A 93 -8.23 2.19 -16.59
C ILE A 93 -8.31 3.63 -16.08
N ALA A 94 -7.89 3.89 -14.85
CA ALA A 94 -7.88 5.26 -14.32
C ALA A 94 -6.86 6.14 -15.06
N CYS A 95 -5.68 5.62 -15.40
CA CYS A 95 -4.66 6.33 -16.18
C CYS A 95 -5.15 6.64 -17.60
N MET A 96 -5.75 5.67 -18.31
CA MET A 96 -6.31 5.85 -19.66
C MET A 96 -7.43 6.90 -19.70
N ARG A 97 -8.09 7.14 -18.56
CA ARG A 97 -9.12 8.18 -18.42
C ARG A 97 -8.60 9.48 -17.81
N GLU A 98 -7.29 9.59 -17.59
CA GLU A 98 -6.63 10.73 -16.97
C GLU A 98 -7.20 11.06 -15.57
N TRP A 99 -7.72 10.04 -14.88
CA TRP A 99 -8.27 10.17 -13.52
C TRP A 99 -7.16 10.01 -12.49
N PHE A 100 -6.22 10.95 -12.45
CA PHE A 100 -5.04 10.89 -11.57
C PHE A 100 -5.39 10.54 -10.11
N ALA A 101 -6.36 11.25 -9.52
CA ALA A 101 -6.75 11.02 -8.14
C ALA A 101 -7.48 9.67 -7.90
N THR A 102 -7.95 9.01 -8.95
CA THR A 102 -8.46 7.63 -8.90
C THR A 102 -7.31 6.63 -9.03
N ALA A 103 -6.38 6.86 -9.95
CA ALA A 103 -5.18 6.04 -10.12
C ALA A 103 -4.37 5.97 -8.82
N GLN A 104 -4.10 7.13 -8.20
CA GLN A 104 -3.43 7.21 -6.90
C GLN A 104 -4.19 6.44 -5.81
N ALA A 105 -5.52 6.56 -5.76
CA ALA A 105 -6.32 5.84 -4.77
C ALA A 105 -6.31 4.31 -4.97
N MET A 106 -6.19 3.82 -6.21
CA MET A 106 -6.07 2.39 -6.51
C MET A 106 -4.66 1.87 -6.24
N LEU A 107 -3.63 2.71 -6.43
CA LEU A 107 -2.27 2.43 -5.97
C LEU A 107 -2.21 2.31 -4.44
N ASP A 108 -2.82 3.25 -3.72
CA ASP A 108 -2.93 3.17 -2.26
C ASP A 108 -3.67 1.91 -1.82
N PHE A 109 -4.75 1.54 -2.53
CA PHE A 109 -5.50 0.32 -2.24
C PHE A 109 -4.62 -0.92 -2.44
N ARG A 110 -3.87 -0.98 -3.53
CA ARG A 110 -2.91 -2.06 -3.79
C ARG A 110 -1.86 -2.15 -2.69
N ARG A 111 -1.33 -1.03 -2.22
CA ARG A 111 -0.40 -0.98 -1.06
C ARG A 111 -1.05 -1.51 0.22
N CYS A 112 -2.30 -1.12 0.50
CA CYS A 112 -3.07 -1.64 1.63
C CYS A 112 -3.23 -3.16 1.60
N LEU A 113 -3.45 -3.74 0.41
CA LEU A 113 -3.53 -5.19 0.23
C LEU A 113 -2.18 -5.87 0.41
N VAL A 114 -1.09 -5.34 -0.16
CA VAL A 114 0.24 -5.95 -0.03
C VAL A 114 0.73 -5.91 1.42
N GLN A 115 0.51 -4.79 2.12
CA GLN A 115 1.08 -4.55 3.45
C GLN A 115 0.12 -4.85 4.61
N ALA A 116 -1.08 -5.34 4.30
CA ALA A 116 -2.17 -5.53 5.27
C ALA A 116 -2.34 -4.30 6.16
N LEU A 117 -2.56 -3.14 5.53
CA LEU A 117 -2.77 -1.86 6.20
C LEU A 117 -4.14 -1.30 5.87
N ASP A 118 -4.81 -0.76 6.88
CA ASP A 118 -6.10 -0.12 6.69
C ASP A 118 -5.95 1.31 6.16
N VAL A 119 -7.05 1.87 5.65
CA VAL A 119 -7.11 3.16 4.94
C VAL A 119 -6.52 4.34 5.74
N ARG A 120 -6.47 4.22 7.07
CA ARG A 120 -5.99 5.26 7.98
C ARG A 120 -4.83 4.81 8.87
N SER A 121 -4.34 3.60 8.66
CA SER A 121 -3.24 3.04 9.43
C SER A 121 -1.95 3.81 9.18
N SER A 122 -1.12 3.92 10.21
CA SER A 122 0.23 4.46 10.04
C SER A 122 1.05 3.52 9.14
N GLN A 123 1.82 4.11 8.23
CA GLN A 123 2.76 3.36 7.39
C GLN A 123 3.84 2.65 8.21
N LEU A 124 4.11 3.13 9.43
CA LEU A 124 5.10 2.55 10.34
C LEU A 124 4.71 1.13 10.79
N LEU A 125 3.45 0.73 10.69
CA LEU A 125 3.01 -0.63 10.99
C LEU A 125 3.53 -1.67 9.99
N GLN A 126 4.20 -1.27 8.91
CA GLN A 126 4.96 -2.17 8.02
C GLN A 126 6.23 -2.70 8.67
N ILE A 127 6.77 -1.99 9.65
CA ILE A 127 8.01 -2.32 10.31
C ILE A 127 7.77 -3.54 11.23
N PRO A 128 8.65 -4.56 11.23
CA PRO A 128 8.56 -5.70 12.13
C PRO A 128 8.37 -5.27 13.58
N HIS A 129 7.52 -5.99 14.32
CA HIS A 129 7.23 -5.78 15.76
C HIS A 129 6.60 -4.43 16.13
N VAL A 130 6.45 -3.48 15.19
CA VAL A 130 5.79 -2.21 15.45
C VAL A 130 4.28 -2.43 15.53
N THR A 131 3.71 -1.99 16.64
CA THR A 131 2.27 -2.05 16.90
C THR A 131 1.71 -0.64 17.06
N GLU A 132 0.39 -0.50 17.11
CA GLU A 132 -0.27 0.79 17.36
C GLU A 132 0.23 1.48 18.64
N ALA A 133 0.68 0.72 19.65
CA ALA A 133 1.23 1.26 20.89
C ALA A 133 2.59 1.96 20.70
N CYS A 134 3.34 1.62 19.65
CA CYS A 134 4.64 2.23 19.34
C CYS A 134 4.50 3.58 18.62
N ILE A 135 3.37 3.83 17.96
CA ILE A 135 3.17 4.99 17.08
C ILE A 135 3.32 6.34 17.81
N PRO A 136 2.78 6.55 19.02
CA PRO A 136 2.99 7.79 19.76
C PRO A 136 4.47 8.08 20.06
N GLY A 137 5.27 7.03 20.33
CA GLY A 137 6.70 7.14 20.53
C GLY A 137 7.43 7.62 19.29
N CYS A 138 7.05 7.11 18.11
CA CYS A 138 7.60 7.53 16.83
C CYS A 138 7.30 9.01 16.54
N TYR A 139 6.06 9.45 16.74
CA TYR A 139 5.69 10.85 16.56
C TYR A 139 6.41 11.79 17.54
N ALA A 140 6.59 11.37 18.80
CA ALA A 140 7.38 12.13 19.77
C ALA A 140 8.86 12.25 19.33
N GLY A 141 9.38 11.22 18.66
CA GLY A 141 10.69 11.23 18.00
C GLY A 141 10.73 11.97 16.66
N ARG A 142 9.66 12.67 16.26
CA ARG A 142 9.50 13.37 14.97
C ARG A 142 9.61 12.46 13.75
N VAL A 143 9.13 11.22 13.87
CA VAL A 143 9.06 10.24 12.79
C VAL A 143 7.61 9.90 12.52
N ALA A 144 7.08 10.37 11.40
CA ALA A 144 5.69 10.23 10.98
C ALA A 144 5.48 9.23 9.83
N ASN A 145 6.51 8.98 9.01
CA ASN A 145 6.43 8.10 7.84
C ASN A 145 7.65 7.19 7.73
N LEU A 146 7.61 6.27 6.75
CA LEU A 146 8.63 5.24 6.58
C LEU A 146 9.99 5.82 6.18
N SER A 147 10.04 6.85 5.33
CA SER A 147 11.29 7.50 4.92
C SER A 147 12.00 8.13 6.12
N GLU A 148 11.27 8.92 6.92
CA GLU A 148 11.79 9.51 8.17
C GLU A 148 12.27 8.44 9.17
N PHE A 149 11.62 7.27 9.20
CA PHE A 149 12.02 6.17 10.08
C PHE A 149 13.33 5.51 9.63
N ILE A 150 13.52 5.36 8.32
CA ILE A 150 14.74 4.80 7.72
C ILE A 150 15.92 5.76 7.93
N GLU A 151 15.69 7.07 7.74
CA GLU A 151 16.69 8.13 7.94
C GLU A 151 17.06 8.34 9.42
N ALA A 152 16.16 8.02 10.36
CA ALA A 152 16.44 8.12 11.78
C ALA A 152 17.68 7.30 12.19
N GLY A 153 18.42 7.76 13.20
CA GLY A 153 19.55 6.99 13.72
C GLY A 153 19.09 5.74 14.49
N ALA A 154 19.93 4.69 14.53
CA ALA A 154 19.63 3.46 15.27
C ALA A 154 19.29 3.70 16.75
N ASP A 155 20.00 4.61 17.43
CA ASP A 155 19.72 4.98 18.83
C ASP A 155 18.37 5.69 19.00
N GLN A 156 17.98 6.51 18.01
CA GLN A 156 16.67 7.16 17.98
C GLN A 156 15.57 6.11 17.80
N ARG A 157 15.73 5.18 16.84
CA ARG A 157 14.81 4.05 16.63
C ARG A 157 14.62 3.22 17.89
N LYS A 158 15.72 2.83 18.54
CA LYS A 158 15.69 2.08 19.80
C LYS A 158 14.92 2.84 20.90
N THR A 159 15.18 4.14 21.03
CA THR A 159 14.55 4.98 22.06
C THR A 159 13.05 5.16 21.83
N MET A 160 12.62 5.35 20.57
CA MET A 160 11.19 5.57 20.26
C MET A 160 10.37 4.29 20.31
N LEU A 161 10.94 3.15 19.91
CA LEU A 161 10.24 1.88 19.88
C LEU A 161 10.21 1.15 21.24
N LYS A 162 11.26 1.30 22.05
CA LYS A 162 11.40 0.64 23.37
C LYS A 162 11.15 -0.88 23.31
N LEU A 163 11.61 -1.52 22.24
CA LEU A 163 11.51 -2.96 22.05
C LEU A 163 12.74 -3.68 22.61
N GLU A 164 12.60 -4.98 22.84
CA GLU A 164 13.69 -5.86 23.23
C GLU A 164 14.79 -5.92 22.15
N PRO A 165 16.07 -6.17 22.54
CA PRO A 165 17.20 -6.16 21.61
C PRO A 165 17.02 -7.02 20.36
N ASP A 166 16.47 -8.23 20.50
CA ASP A 166 16.25 -9.13 19.36
C ASP A 166 15.23 -8.56 18.37
N LYS A 167 14.18 -7.91 18.86
CA LYS A 167 13.18 -7.26 18.01
C LYS A 167 13.74 -6.02 17.32
N ILE A 168 14.64 -5.28 17.99
CA ILE A 168 15.35 -4.17 17.38
C ILE A 168 16.25 -4.68 16.25
N ALA A 169 16.90 -5.84 16.39
CA ALA A 169 17.70 -6.42 15.31
C ALA A 169 16.86 -6.68 14.04
N ASP A 170 15.65 -7.22 14.18
CA ASP A 170 14.72 -7.41 13.05
C ASP A 170 14.29 -6.08 12.40
N VAL A 171 14.09 -5.04 13.22
CA VAL A 171 13.79 -3.68 12.73
C VAL A 171 14.96 -3.11 11.93
N GLU A 172 16.20 -3.27 12.41
CA GLU A 172 17.39 -2.80 11.70
C GLU A 172 17.60 -3.57 10.39
N ALA A 173 17.37 -4.89 10.38
CA ALA A 173 17.41 -5.68 9.15
C ALA A 173 16.37 -5.21 8.13
N PHE A 174 15.15 -4.87 8.59
CA PHE A 174 14.13 -4.28 7.74
C PHE A 174 14.58 -2.91 7.17
N CYS A 175 15.16 -2.03 7.99
CA CYS A 175 15.65 -0.73 7.54
C CYS A 175 16.77 -0.87 6.50
N GLN A 176 17.68 -1.82 6.68
CA GLN A 176 18.75 -2.11 5.71
C GLN A 176 18.18 -2.63 4.38
N HIS A 177 17.14 -3.48 4.45
CA HIS A 177 16.49 -4.08 3.29
C HIS A 177 15.69 -3.08 2.45
N VAL A 178 14.91 -2.20 3.10
CA VAL A 178 14.15 -1.15 2.39
C VAL A 178 15.09 -0.04 1.92
N GLY A 179 15.96 0.39 2.83
CA GLY A 179 17.00 1.38 2.66
C GLY A 179 16.54 2.74 2.13
N GLU A 180 17.49 3.65 1.95
CA GLU A 180 17.21 4.99 1.46
C GLU A 180 17.16 5.01 -0.08
N ILE A 181 16.19 5.74 -0.62
CA ILE A 181 15.95 5.92 -2.06
C ILE A 181 16.02 7.40 -2.37
N GLU A 182 16.84 7.75 -3.35
CA GLU A 182 16.92 9.09 -3.90
C GLU A 182 16.29 9.10 -5.30
N LEU A 183 15.37 10.03 -5.52
CA LEU A 183 14.71 10.22 -6.81
C LEU A 183 15.12 11.57 -7.40
N LYS A 184 15.66 11.54 -8.61
CA LYS A 184 15.95 12.74 -9.42
C LYS A 184 15.12 12.69 -10.69
N ALA A 185 14.55 13.81 -11.07
CA ALA A 185 13.86 13.98 -12.34
C ALA A 185 14.48 15.18 -13.06
N ASN A 186 14.86 14.98 -14.32
CA ASN A 186 15.33 16.03 -15.22
C ASN A 186 14.33 16.20 -16.36
N LEU A 187 14.07 17.43 -16.76
CA LEU A 187 13.23 17.77 -17.91
C LEU A 187 14.11 18.48 -18.93
N GLU A 188 14.14 17.98 -20.16
CA GLU A 188 14.96 18.51 -21.24
C GLU A 188 14.20 18.48 -22.57
N VAL A 189 14.54 19.41 -23.46
CA VAL A 189 14.13 19.39 -24.87
C VAL A 189 15.37 19.04 -25.67
N GLU A 190 15.28 18.06 -26.57
CA GLU A 190 16.43 17.65 -27.36
C GLU A 190 16.97 18.82 -28.19
N ASP A 191 18.29 18.99 -28.20
CA ASP A 191 19.03 20.01 -28.95
C ASP A 191 18.71 21.48 -28.62
N GLU A 192 17.94 21.76 -27.57
CA GLU A 192 17.55 23.13 -27.17
C GLU A 192 17.93 23.43 -25.72
N SER A 193 18.50 24.63 -25.50
CA SER A 193 18.87 25.10 -24.15
C SER A 193 17.71 25.75 -23.40
N GLU A 194 16.64 26.12 -24.11
CA GLU A 194 15.46 26.77 -23.56
C GLU A 194 14.21 26.00 -23.99
N THR A 195 13.22 25.90 -23.11
CA THR A 195 11.94 25.26 -23.44
C THR A 195 10.93 26.30 -23.87
N VAL A 196 10.34 26.15 -25.05
CA VAL A 196 9.30 27.01 -25.59
C VAL A 196 7.95 26.30 -25.70
N VAL A 197 6.89 27.10 -25.86
CA VAL A 197 5.52 26.57 -25.97
C VAL A 197 5.38 25.81 -27.28
N GLY A 198 5.04 24.52 -27.16
CA GLY A 198 4.87 23.62 -28.31
C GLY A 198 5.93 22.54 -28.40
N ASP A 199 7.00 22.64 -27.60
CA ASP A 199 8.07 21.65 -27.59
C ASP A 199 7.62 20.32 -27.01
N VAL A 200 8.27 19.26 -27.50
CA VAL A 200 8.19 17.93 -26.90
C VAL A 200 9.29 17.83 -25.86
N ALA A 201 8.93 17.91 -24.58
CA ALA A 201 9.85 17.72 -23.48
C ALA A 201 9.99 16.24 -23.12
N THR A 202 11.23 15.80 -22.89
CA THR A 202 11.58 14.50 -22.35
C THR A 202 11.81 14.62 -20.84
N VAL A 203 11.23 13.70 -20.07
CA VAL A 203 11.45 13.61 -18.62
C VAL A 203 12.26 12.36 -18.31
N THR A 204 13.48 12.56 -17.83
CA THR A 204 14.39 11.49 -17.42
C THR A 204 14.34 11.34 -15.90
N VAL A 205 13.92 10.17 -15.42
CA VAL A 205 13.82 9.85 -14.00
C VAL A 205 14.93 8.89 -13.59
N GLN A 206 15.74 9.28 -12.62
CA GLN A 206 16.77 8.46 -12.00
C GLN A 206 16.38 8.10 -10.58
N LEU A 207 16.25 6.80 -10.31
CA LEU A 207 16.04 6.26 -8.97
C LEU A 207 17.33 5.59 -8.49
N LEU A 208 17.91 6.10 -7.42
CA LEU A 208 19.14 5.59 -6.81
C LEU A 208 18.82 4.97 -5.45
N ARG A 209 19.27 3.73 -5.24
CA ARG A 209 19.21 3.05 -3.94
C ARG A 209 20.57 3.16 -3.27
N LYS A 210 20.65 3.93 -2.19
CA LYS A 210 21.94 4.23 -1.55
C LYS A 210 22.57 3.04 -0.82
N HIS A 211 21.75 2.03 -0.50
CA HIS A 211 22.13 0.87 0.29
C HIS A 211 22.57 -0.33 -0.54
N LEU A 212 22.42 -0.28 -1.88
CA LEU A 212 22.77 -1.39 -2.76
C LEU A 212 24.04 -1.06 -3.55
N GLY A 213 24.89 -2.06 -3.72
CA GLY A 213 26.01 -2.02 -4.64
C GLY A 213 25.57 -2.12 -6.11
N GLU A 214 26.53 -1.93 -7.01
CA GLU A 214 26.30 -2.09 -8.45
C GLU A 214 25.85 -3.53 -8.76
N ASN A 215 24.73 -3.68 -9.48
CA ASN A 215 24.09 -4.96 -9.84
C ASN A 215 23.62 -5.81 -8.64
N GLU A 216 23.56 -5.26 -7.43
CA GLU A 216 23.00 -5.96 -6.28
C GLU A 216 21.47 -6.00 -6.37
N ALA A 217 20.88 -7.18 -6.16
CA ALA A 217 19.43 -7.36 -6.17
C ALA A 217 18.82 -7.01 -4.81
N ILE A 218 17.78 -6.18 -4.80
CA ILE A 218 17.05 -5.80 -3.57
C ILE A 218 16.26 -6.95 -2.93
N GLY A 219 15.92 -8.00 -3.68
CA GLY A 219 15.04 -9.06 -3.21
C GLY A 219 13.57 -8.64 -3.09
N PRO A 220 12.71 -9.46 -2.45
CA PRO A 220 11.29 -9.17 -2.33
C PRO A 220 11.01 -8.12 -1.24
N ALA A 221 9.95 -7.34 -1.42
CA ALA A 221 9.42 -6.45 -0.39
C ALA A 221 9.00 -7.23 0.86
N HIS A 222 9.22 -6.65 2.04
CA HIS A 222 8.73 -7.20 3.30
C HIS A 222 7.20 -7.08 3.37
N ALA A 223 6.50 -8.19 3.13
CA ALA A 223 5.03 -8.25 3.10
C ALA A 223 4.54 -9.58 3.74
N PRO A 224 4.72 -9.77 5.06
CA PRO A 224 4.52 -11.08 5.71
C PRO A 224 3.06 -11.56 5.74
N PHE A 225 2.09 -10.68 5.48
CA PHE A 225 0.67 -11.01 5.45
C PHE A 225 0.13 -11.28 4.04
N PHE A 226 0.96 -11.12 3.01
CA PHE A 226 0.60 -11.41 1.64
C PHE A 226 1.02 -12.85 1.27
N PRO A 227 0.20 -13.63 0.57
CA PRO A 227 0.45 -15.07 0.37
C PRO A 227 1.61 -15.38 -0.59
N GLU A 228 2.11 -14.40 -1.33
CA GLU A 228 3.15 -14.58 -2.34
C GLU A 228 4.26 -13.52 -2.18
N PRO A 229 5.53 -13.84 -2.53
CA PRO A 229 6.58 -12.83 -2.58
C PRO A 229 6.20 -11.68 -3.51
N LYS A 230 6.38 -10.45 -3.04
CA LYS A 230 6.16 -9.25 -3.83
C LYS A 230 7.47 -8.54 -4.11
N PHE A 231 7.59 -7.97 -5.30
CA PHE A 231 8.70 -7.10 -5.68
C PHE A 231 8.19 -5.67 -5.81
N GLU A 232 9.09 -4.71 -5.66
CA GLU A 232 8.73 -3.30 -5.77
C GLU A 232 8.31 -2.94 -7.21
N GLU A 233 7.27 -2.11 -7.31
CA GLU A 233 6.76 -1.56 -8.56
C GLU A 233 6.69 -0.04 -8.41
N TRP A 234 7.20 0.70 -9.40
CA TRP A 234 7.27 2.16 -9.39
C TRP A 234 6.35 2.74 -10.46
N TRP A 235 5.58 3.76 -10.07
CA TRP A 235 4.70 4.51 -10.95
C TRP A 235 5.11 5.98 -10.92
N PHE A 236 5.47 6.53 -12.09
CA PHE A 236 5.80 7.94 -12.24
C PHE A 236 4.66 8.64 -12.96
N PHE A 237 4.15 9.71 -12.35
CA PHE A 237 3.09 10.54 -12.92
C PHE A 237 3.61 11.95 -13.14
N LEU A 238 3.45 12.47 -14.35
CA LEU A 238 3.58 13.89 -14.63
C LEU A 238 2.20 14.52 -14.54
N VAL A 239 2.01 15.44 -13.60
CA VAL A 239 0.69 16.04 -13.32
C VAL A 239 0.85 17.56 -13.30
N ALA A 240 -0.05 18.26 -13.98
CA ALA A 240 -0.10 19.71 -13.88
C ALA A 240 -0.45 20.12 -12.44
N PRO A 241 0.17 21.19 -11.89
CA PRO A 241 -0.19 21.70 -10.57
C PRO A 241 -1.68 21.96 -10.50
N SER A 242 -2.31 21.55 -9.40
CA SER A 242 -3.71 21.91 -9.17
C SER A 242 -3.82 23.44 -9.02
N ASP A 243 -4.93 24.05 -9.43
CA ASP A 243 -5.12 25.51 -9.27
C ASP A 243 -5.02 25.98 -7.80
N LYS A 244 -5.08 25.07 -6.83
CA LYS A 244 -4.90 25.35 -5.39
C LYS A 244 -3.44 25.43 -4.93
N GLU A 245 -2.49 24.91 -5.70
CA GLU A 245 -1.06 24.97 -5.38
C GLU A 245 -0.38 26.19 -6.02
N LYS A 246 -0.94 26.74 -7.10
CA LYS A 246 -0.44 27.97 -7.76
C LYS A 246 -0.45 29.22 -6.87
N ASP A 247 -1.25 29.22 -5.79
CA ASP A 247 -1.35 30.34 -4.82
C ASP A 247 -0.39 30.22 -3.64
N LYS A 248 0.42 29.15 -3.54
CA LYS A 248 1.44 29.02 -2.48
C LYS A 248 2.80 29.61 -2.87
N ASP A 249 3.01 29.84 -4.16
CA ASP A 249 4.27 30.37 -4.71
C ASP A 249 4.12 31.82 -5.21
N LYS A 250 3.09 32.54 -4.76
CA LYS A 250 2.92 34.00 -4.91
C LYS A 250 2.91 34.68 -3.55
#